data_AF-A0A7G9YBM9-F1
#
_entry.id   AF-A0A7G9YBM9-F1
#
_cell.length_a   1.000
_cell.length_b   1.000
_cell.length_c   1.000
_cell.angle_alpha   90.00
_cell.angle_beta   90.00
_cell.angle_gamma   90.00
#
_symmetry.space_group_name_H-M   'P 1'
#
loop_
_entity.id
_entity.type
_entity.pdbx_description
1 polymer ?
#
loop_
_entity_poly.entity_id
_entity_poly.type
_entity_poly.pdbx_seq_one_letter_code
_entity_poly.pdbx_strand_id
1 'polypeptide(L)'
;MDGKPSFQKAAPRHIERFGIDTSGIRSIRDMYSTVRSVLAGAANRDRDTKPIVDISLHGDLRFPRTDISVEKIKEIVSEHLDPLWVNIKIIDTKDPAGIVDDRDISRTEIERSVIEEMVKNTQYRRHLTDVTDMVIEAKQLAVSKTDPQIILEHLQNSYSVIKSENKEQTDLPFSRGGRGNRGSSGGEDRGGGTNVD
;
A
#
# COMPACT_ATOMS: atom_id res chain seq x y z
N MET A 1 -16.23 -17.48 55.47
CA MET A 1 -16.55 -18.13 54.18
C MET A 1 -15.30 -18.07 53.32
N ASP A 2 -14.41 -19.04 53.50
CA ASP A 2 -13.11 -19.10 52.79
C ASP A 2 -13.31 -19.73 51.40
N GLY A 3 -13.76 -18.92 50.45
CA GLY A 3 -13.91 -19.33 49.06
C GLY A 3 -12.56 -19.43 48.37
N LYS A 4 -11.88 -20.58 48.48
CA LYS A 4 -10.65 -20.83 47.70
C LYS A 4 -11.03 -20.98 46.22
N PRO A 5 -10.47 -20.16 45.31
CA PRO A 5 -10.72 -20.32 43.89
C PRO A 5 -10.15 -21.67 43.40
N SER A 6 -10.91 -22.38 42.57
CA SER A 6 -10.48 -23.62 41.92
C SER A 6 -10.62 -23.49 40.41
N PHE A 7 -9.63 -23.97 39.67
CA PHE A 7 -9.67 -23.98 38.21
C PHE A 7 -10.48 -25.19 37.73
N GLN A 8 -11.59 -24.93 37.06
CA GLN A 8 -12.31 -25.95 36.30
C GLN A 8 -11.76 -25.99 34.88
N LYS A 9 -11.35 -27.18 34.44
CA LYS A 9 -10.85 -27.39 33.08
C LYS A 9 -12.04 -27.55 32.14
N ALA A 10 -12.41 -26.47 31.44
CA ALA A 10 -13.27 -26.58 30.27
C ALA A 10 -12.51 -27.30 29.14
N ALA A 11 -13.21 -28.09 28.33
CA ALA A 11 -12.66 -28.64 27.09
C ALA A 11 -12.93 -27.65 25.95
N PRO A 12 -11.99 -26.73 25.63
CA PRO A 12 -12.19 -25.81 24.51
C PRO A 12 -12.25 -26.60 23.20
N ARG A 13 -13.02 -26.08 22.24
CA ARG A 13 -13.05 -26.65 20.90
C ARG A 13 -11.67 -26.55 20.25
N HIS A 14 -11.29 -27.60 19.53
CA HIS A 14 -10.02 -27.67 18.84
C HIS A 14 -9.92 -26.62 17.72
N ILE A 15 -8.78 -25.93 17.66
CA ILE A 15 -8.48 -24.93 16.64
C ILE A 15 -7.26 -25.40 15.86
N GLU A 16 -7.43 -25.63 14.56
CA GLU A 16 -6.34 -25.97 13.64
C GLU A 16 -5.83 -24.68 12.97
N ARG A 17 -4.51 -24.47 13.00
CA ARG A 17 -3.88 -23.26 12.49
C ARG A 17 -2.83 -23.60 11.44
N PHE A 18 -2.94 -22.97 10.27
CA PHE A 18 -2.02 -23.17 9.15
C PHE A 18 -1.38 -21.85 8.76
N GLY A 19 -0.06 -21.77 8.87
CA GLY A 19 0.74 -20.71 8.23
C GLY A 19 1.26 -21.24 6.90
N ILE A 20 0.88 -20.59 5.80
CA ILE A 20 1.28 -20.99 4.45
C ILE A 20 2.14 -19.88 3.87
N ASP A 21 3.41 -20.21 3.63
CA ASP A 21 4.31 -19.35 2.89
C ASP A 21 3.96 -19.40 1.40
N THR A 22 3.66 -18.23 0.85
CA THR A 22 3.35 -18.02 -0.57
C THR A 22 4.59 -17.63 -1.37
N SER A 23 5.73 -17.40 -0.70
CA SER A 23 6.99 -17.05 -1.33
C SER A 23 7.44 -18.17 -2.28
N GLY A 24 7.52 -17.85 -3.57
CA GLY A 24 7.93 -18.81 -4.62
C GLY A 24 6.78 -19.48 -5.36
N ILE A 25 5.53 -19.27 -4.94
CA ILE A 25 4.35 -19.71 -5.69
C ILE A 25 4.14 -18.79 -6.89
N ARG A 26 4.14 -19.35 -8.09
CA ARG A 26 4.12 -18.58 -9.35
C ARG A 26 2.72 -18.33 -9.91
N SER A 27 1.72 -19.12 -9.50
CA SER A 27 0.36 -19.00 -10.02
C SER A 27 -0.69 -19.25 -8.93
N ILE A 28 -1.88 -18.69 -9.14
CA ILE A 28 -3.03 -18.90 -8.25
C ILE A 28 -3.43 -20.39 -8.16
N ARG A 29 -3.27 -21.13 -9.27
CA ARG A 29 -3.54 -22.57 -9.31
C ARG A 29 -2.59 -23.34 -8.40
N ASP A 30 -1.31 -22.99 -8.42
CA ASP A 30 -0.29 -23.61 -7.58
C ASP A 30 -0.55 -23.26 -6.11
N MET A 31 -0.99 -22.04 -5.81
CA MET A 31 -1.39 -21.65 -4.46
C MET A 31 -2.50 -22.55 -3.91
N TYR A 32 -3.58 -22.75 -4.67
CA TYR A 32 -4.65 -23.65 -4.24
C TYR A 32 -4.20 -25.10 -4.09
N SER A 33 -3.26 -25.54 -4.94
CA SER A 33 -2.69 -26.89 -4.86
C SER A 33 -1.81 -27.07 -3.60
N THR A 34 -1.05 -26.04 -3.24
CA THR A 34 -0.28 -25.99 -1.98
C THR A 34 -1.20 -26.03 -0.77
N VAL A 35 -2.27 -25.24 -0.75
CA VAL A 35 -3.28 -25.26 0.33
C VAL A 35 -3.86 -26.67 0.50
N ARG A 36 -4.28 -27.31 -0.60
CA ARG A 36 -4.77 -28.70 -0.58
C ARG A 36 -3.74 -29.66 0.02
N SER A 37 -2.48 -29.54 -0.39
CA SER A 37 -1.40 -30.41 0.07
C SER A 37 -1.13 -30.27 1.57
N VAL A 38 -1.14 -29.03 2.09
CA VAL A 38 -0.99 -28.75 3.52
C VAL A 38 -2.14 -29.35 4.33
N LEU A 39 -3.37 -29.18 3.87
CA LEU A 39 -4.56 -29.67 4.56
C LEU A 39 -4.68 -31.20 4.53
N ALA A 40 -4.25 -31.85 3.43
CA ALA A 40 -4.20 -33.29 3.33
C ALA A 40 -3.32 -33.93 4.42
N GLY A 41 -2.24 -33.26 4.84
CA GLY A 41 -1.41 -33.70 5.96
C GLY A 41 -2.11 -33.66 7.32
N ALA A 42 -3.16 -32.84 7.47
CA ALA A 42 -3.91 -32.67 8.72
C ALA A 42 -5.21 -33.49 8.80
N ALA A 43 -5.71 -34.00 7.66
CA ALA A 43 -7.01 -34.67 7.53
C ALA A 43 -7.17 -35.99 8.31
N ASN A 44 -6.12 -36.49 8.96
CA ASN A 44 -6.11 -37.71 9.76
C ASN A 44 -6.36 -37.50 11.26
N ARG A 45 -6.71 -36.28 11.68
CA ARG A 45 -6.99 -35.98 13.09
C ARG A 45 -8.50 -36.09 13.38
N ASP A 46 -8.78 -36.68 14.53
CA ASP A 46 -10.07 -37.00 15.15
C ASP A 46 -11.31 -36.32 14.51
N ARG A 47 -11.94 -37.00 13.55
CA ARG A 47 -13.07 -36.48 12.73
C ARG A 47 -14.32 -36.16 13.55
N ASP A 48 -14.43 -36.69 14.76
CA ASP A 48 -15.60 -36.47 15.63
C ASP A 48 -15.64 -35.04 16.22
N THR A 49 -14.52 -34.31 16.16
CA THR A 49 -14.45 -32.92 16.64
C THR A 49 -14.25 -31.94 15.49
N LYS A 50 -15.35 -31.53 14.85
CA LYS A 50 -15.36 -30.47 13.82
C LYS A 50 -14.56 -29.23 14.29
N PRO A 51 -13.40 -28.94 13.68
CA PRO A 51 -12.49 -27.93 14.19
C PRO A 51 -12.92 -26.52 13.77
N ILE A 52 -12.33 -25.51 14.44
CA ILE A 52 -12.24 -24.15 13.89
C ILE A 52 -10.90 -24.07 13.16
N VAL A 53 -10.89 -23.57 11.93
CA VAL A 53 -9.67 -23.49 11.10
C VAL A 53 -9.27 -22.03 10.90
N ASP A 54 -8.00 -21.71 11.17
CA ASP A 54 -7.38 -20.41 10.88
C ASP A 54 -6.24 -20.61 9.86
N ILE A 55 -6.34 -19.97 8.70
CA ILE A 55 -5.31 -20.00 7.66
C ILE A 55 -4.71 -18.61 7.54
N SER A 56 -3.39 -18.52 7.62
CA SER A 56 -2.62 -17.31 7.36
C SER A 56 -1.75 -17.52 6.14
N LEU A 57 -2.04 -16.78 5.06
CA LEU A 57 -1.19 -16.68 3.88
C LEU A 57 -0.21 -15.52 4.09
N HIS A 58 1.09 -15.78 3.93
CA HIS A 58 2.14 -14.77 4.08
C HIS A 58 3.23 -14.91 3.02
N GLY A 59 4.06 -13.87 2.82
CA GLY A 59 5.18 -13.90 1.88
C GLY A 59 4.91 -13.17 0.56
N ASP A 60 5.86 -13.26 -0.37
CA ASP A 60 5.81 -12.46 -1.61
C ASP A 60 4.94 -13.12 -2.69
N LEU A 61 3.86 -12.45 -3.09
CA LEU A 61 2.96 -12.93 -4.14
C LEU A 61 3.52 -12.58 -5.52
N ARG A 62 3.46 -13.54 -6.45
CA ARG A 62 3.79 -13.33 -7.86
C ARG A 62 2.58 -13.13 -8.77
N PHE A 63 1.41 -13.00 -8.17
CA PHE A 63 0.14 -12.75 -8.83
C PHE A 63 -0.68 -11.77 -7.99
N PRO A 64 -1.63 -11.03 -8.58
CA PRO A 64 -2.43 -10.06 -7.86
C PRO A 64 -3.17 -10.69 -6.69
N ARG A 65 -3.13 -10.05 -5.52
CA ARG A 65 -3.90 -10.49 -4.35
C ARG A 65 -5.40 -10.57 -4.62
N THR A 66 -5.93 -9.74 -5.52
CA THR A 66 -7.35 -9.73 -5.94
C THR A 66 -7.80 -11.06 -6.57
N ASP A 67 -6.86 -11.84 -7.11
CA ASP A 67 -7.17 -13.11 -7.77
C ASP A 67 -7.35 -14.24 -6.75
N ILE A 68 -7.01 -13.99 -5.48
CA ILE A 68 -7.21 -14.92 -4.38
C ILE A 68 -8.68 -14.92 -3.96
N SER A 69 -9.44 -15.88 -4.46
CA SER A 69 -10.77 -16.18 -3.93
C SER A 69 -10.68 -16.85 -2.56
N VAL A 70 -11.24 -16.18 -1.56
CA VAL A 70 -11.38 -16.68 -0.18
C VAL A 70 -12.38 -17.82 -0.12
N GLU A 71 -13.45 -17.75 -0.93
CA GLU A 71 -14.51 -18.75 -1.04
C GLU A 71 -13.94 -20.09 -1.50
N LYS A 72 -13.09 -20.07 -2.52
CA LYS A 72 -12.42 -21.27 -3.03
C LYS A 72 -11.50 -21.91 -1.99
N ILE A 73 -10.82 -21.11 -1.16
CA ILE A 73 -10.03 -21.66 -0.05
C ILE A 73 -10.95 -22.29 1.00
N LYS A 74 -12.08 -21.66 1.34
CA LYS A 74 -13.07 -22.24 2.26
C LYS A 74 -13.63 -23.57 1.75
N GLU A 75 -13.95 -23.66 0.46
CA GLU A 75 -14.37 -24.91 -0.17
C GLU A 75 -13.32 -26.01 0.00
N ILE A 76 -12.05 -25.70 -0.33
CA ILE A 76 -10.92 -26.62 -0.14
C ILE A 76 -10.83 -27.09 1.32
N VAL A 77 -10.96 -26.19 2.29
CA VAL A 77 -10.89 -26.56 3.71
C VAL A 77 -12.06 -27.44 4.11
N SER A 78 -13.27 -27.13 3.65
CA SER A 78 -14.48 -27.92 3.92
C SER A 78 -14.39 -29.32 3.35
N GLU A 79 -13.80 -29.49 2.16
CA GLU A 79 -13.57 -30.80 1.54
C GLU A 79 -12.65 -31.71 2.39
N HIS A 80 -11.69 -31.13 3.12
CA HIS A 80 -10.65 -31.89 3.83
C HIS A 80 -10.95 -32.09 5.32
N LEU A 81 -11.55 -31.10 5.98
CA LEU A 81 -11.61 -31.05 7.46
C LEU A 81 -13.03 -30.92 8.05
N ASP A 82 -14.08 -30.72 7.24
CA ASP A 82 -15.46 -30.46 7.72
C ASP A 82 -15.52 -29.50 8.95
N PRO A 83 -14.96 -28.28 8.82
CA PRO A 83 -14.83 -27.34 9.93
C PRO A 83 -16.16 -26.70 10.28
N LEU A 84 -16.29 -26.24 11.54
CA LEU A 84 -17.41 -25.37 11.93
C LEU A 84 -17.25 -23.94 11.42
N TRP A 85 -16.02 -23.46 11.39
CA TRP A 85 -15.70 -22.09 11.01
C TRP A 85 -14.33 -22.05 10.36
N VAL A 86 -14.21 -21.25 9.31
CA VAL A 86 -12.96 -21.03 8.58
C VAL A 86 -12.67 -19.54 8.57
N ASN A 87 -11.52 -19.19 9.11
CA ASN A 87 -10.98 -17.85 9.06
C ASN A 87 -9.72 -17.85 8.18
N ILE A 88 -9.66 -16.90 7.25
CA ILE A 88 -8.55 -16.78 6.29
C ILE A 88 -8.00 -15.37 6.41
N LYS A 89 -6.70 -15.26 6.63
CA LYS A 89 -5.96 -14.01 6.71
C LYS A 89 -4.89 -14.01 5.63
N ILE A 90 -4.77 -12.89 4.94
CA ILE A 90 -3.68 -12.61 4.01
C ILE A 90 -2.88 -11.48 4.65
N ILE A 91 -1.69 -11.81 5.16
CA ILE A 91 -0.87 -10.96 6.04
C ILE A 91 0.52 -10.83 5.42
N ASP A 92 1.14 -9.67 5.51
CA ASP A 92 2.54 -9.44 5.08
C ASP A 92 2.83 -9.87 3.63
N THR A 93 1.82 -9.79 2.76
CA THR A 93 1.98 -10.08 1.34
C THR A 93 2.33 -8.82 0.58
N LYS A 94 3.45 -8.83 -0.14
CA LYS A 94 3.71 -7.83 -1.17
C LYS A 94 3.01 -8.27 -2.44
N ASP A 95 2.13 -7.43 -2.97
CA ASP A 95 1.64 -7.61 -4.33
C ASP A 95 2.83 -7.60 -5.30
N PRO A 96 2.76 -8.31 -6.43
CA PRO A 96 3.79 -8.20 -7.45
C PRO A 96 3.86 -6.72 -7.85
N ALA A 97 4.92 -6.02 -7.43
CA ALA A 97 5.27 -4.72 -7.98
C ALA A 97 5.26 -4.90 -9.49
N GLY A 98 4.31 -4.25 -10.17
CA GLY A 98 3.79 -4.65 -11.47
C GLY A 98 4.85 -5.31 -12.36
N ILE A 99 4.97 -6.63 -12.28
CA ILE A 99 5.69 -7.41 -13.29
C ILE A 99 4.68 -7.50 -14.40
N VAL A 100 4.63 -6.43 -15.17
CA VAL A 100 3.85 -6.38 -16.38
C VAL A 100 4.43 -7.47 -17.30
N ASP A 101 3.56 -8.34 -17.78
CA ASP A 101 3.89 -9.53 -18.58
C ASP A 101 4.88 -9.16 -19.70
N ASP A 102 6.06 -9.78 -19.66
CA ASP A 102 7.29 -9.42 -20.38
C ASP A 102 7.26 -9.80 -21.87
N ARG A 103 6.15 -9.56 -22.57
CA ARG A 103 6.02 -9.98 -23.98
C ARG A 103 5.83 -8.88 -25.01
N ASP A 104 5.36 -7.70 -24.63
CA ASP A 104 5.14 -6.61 -25.60
C ASP A 104 5.46 -5.20 -25.07
N ILE A 105 6.08 -5.09 -23.90
CA ILE A 105 6.29 -3.79 -23.25
C ILE A 105 7.67 -3.27 -23.57
N SER A 106 7.71 -2.07 -24.13
CA SER A 106 8.97 -1.43 -24.48
C SER A 106 9.77 -1.11 -23.22
N ARG A 107 11.10 -1.17 -23.33
CA ARG A 107 12.01 -0.76 -22.25
C ARG A 107 11.68 0.62 -21.68
N THR A 108 11.18 1.52 -22.52
CA THR A 108 10.74 2.88 -22.16
C THR A 108 9.54 2.87 -21.22
N GLU A 109 8.56 2.00 -21.45
CA GLU A 109 7.38 1.87 -20.58
C GLU A 109 7.73 1.25 -19.23
N ILE A 110 8.64 0.27 -19.21
CA ILE A 110 9.17 -0.30 -17.96
C ILE A 110 9.89 0.79 -17.16
N GLU A 111 10.76 1.56 -17.81
CA GLU A 111 11.48 2.66 -17.19
C GLU A 111 10.53 3.68 -16.55
N ARG A 112 9.51 4.12 -17.30
CA ARG A 112 8.50 5.03 -16.77
C ARG A 112 7.77 4.43 -15.57
N SER A 113 7.32 3.18 -15.66
CA SER A 113 6.60 2.50 -14.58
C SER A 113 7.42 2.43 -13.28
N VAL A 114 8.71 2.08 -13.39
CA VAL A 114 9.61 1.99 -12.23
C VAL A 114 9.81 3.36 -11.59
N ILE A 115 10.05 4.39 -12.39
CA ILE A 115 10.27 5.76 -11.88
C ILE A 115 8.98 6.31 -11.25
N GLU A 116 7.81 6.07 -11.86
CA GLU A 116 6.52 6.46 -11.28
C GLU A 116 6.31 5.79 -9.91
N GLU A 117 6.64 4.51 -9.77
CA GLU A 117 6.55 3.80 -8.49
C GLU A 117 7.44 4.43 -7.42
N MET A 118 8.66 4.83 -7.78
CA MET A 118 9.55 5.55 -6.87
C MET A 118 8.96 6.90 -6.45
N VAL A 119 8.40 7.68 -7.39
CA VAL A 119 7.85 9.01 -7.13
C VAL A 119 6.56 8.95 -6.30
N LYS A 120 5.70 7.93 -6.49
CA LYS A 120 4.45 7.73 -5.71
C LYS A 120 4.68 7.71 -4.20
N ASN A 121 5.84 7.23 -3.75
CA ASN A 121 6.21 7.15 -2.35
C ASN A 121 6.85 8.43 -1.79
N THR A 122 6.91 9.51 -2.57
CA THR A 122 7.50 10.79 -2.18
C THR A 122 6.44 11.90 -1.99
N GLN A 123 6.87 13.04 -1.46
CA GLN A 123 6.03 14.24 -1.37
C GLN A 123 5.58 14.80 -2.74
N TYR A 124 6.22 14.37 -3.83
CA TYR A 124 5.95 14.82 -5.19
C TYR A 124 4.89 14.00 -5.92
N ARG A 125 4.19 13.09 -5.23
CA ARG A 125 3.12 12.25 -5.82
C ARG A 125 2.04 13.02 -6.60
N ARG A 126 1.84 14.31 -6.32
CA ARG A 126 0.86 15.17 -7.04
C ARG A 126 1.34 15.59 -8.42
N HIS A 127 2.66 15.61 -8.63
CA HIS A 127 3.33 15.93 -9.91
C HIS A 127 4.02 14.68 -10.44
N LEU A 128 3.34 13.54 -10.33
CA LEU A 128 3.89 12.23 -10.64
C LEU A 128 4.48 12.20 -12.05
N THR A 129 3.70 12.65 -13.03
CA THR A 129 4.09 12.68 -14.44
C THR A 129 5.27 13.61 -14.67
N ASP A 130 5.19 14.84 -14.15
CA ASP A 130 6.21 15.88 -14.39
C ASP A 130 7.57 15.51 -13.79
N VAL A 131 7.57 14.95 -12.58
CA VAL A 131 8.81 14.48 -11.94
C VAL A 131 9.37 13.25 -12.65
N THR A 132 8.49 12.36 -13.10
CA THR A 132 8.91 11.16 -13.84
C THR A 132 9.58 11.55 -15.16
N ASP A 133 8.95 12.45 -15.93
CA ASP A 133 9.48 12.92 -17.21
C ASP A 133 10.80 13.67 -17.02
N MET A 134 10.90 14.53 -16.00
CA MET A 134 12.14 15.22 -15.66
C MET A 134 13.30 14.24 -15.39
N VAL A 135 13.05 13.16 -14.65
CA VAL A 135 14.08 12.15 -14.34
C VAL A 135 14.50 11.38 -15.60
N ILE A 136 13.54 11.03 -16.46
CA ILE A 136 13.81 10.34 -17.73
C ILE A 136 14.65 11.24 -18.65
N GLU A 137 14.29 12.51 -18.79
CA GLU A 137 15.02 13.50 -19.60
C GLU A 137 16.45 13.70 -19.07
N ALA A 138 16.62 13.88 -17.75
CA ALA A 138 17.94 14.05 -17.15
C ALA A 138 18.84 12.83 -17.41
N LYS A 139 18.28 11.62 -17.36
CA LYS A 139 19.01 10.40 -17.73
C LYS A 139 19.36 10.40 -19.22
N GLN A 140 18.48 10.82 -20.12
CA GLN A 140 18.77 10.91 -21.56
C GLN A 140 19.92 11.89 -21.86
N LEU A 141 19.95 13.03 -21.18
CA LEU A 141 21.06 13.99 -21.27
C LEU A 141 22.38 13.38 -20.77
N ALA A 142 22.34 12.64 -19.65
CA ALA A 142 23.51 11.94 -19.13
C ALA A 142 24.02 10.85 -20.10
N VAL A 143 23.12 10.06 -20.70
CA VAL A 143 23.46 9.05 -21.71
C VAL A 143 24.07 9.68 -22.96
N SER A 144 23.60 10.87 -23.33
CA SER A 144 24.11 11.65 -24.46
C SER A 144 25.47 12.32 -24.18
N LYS A 145 26.05 12.10 -22.99
CA LYS A 145 27.31 12.71 -22.52
C LYS A 145 27.25 14.24 -22.50
N THR A 146 26.08 14.80 -22.25
CA THR A 146 25.92 16.23 -22.00
C THR A 146 26.71 16.63 -20.76
N ASP A 147 27.22 17.86 -20.75
CA ASP A 147 27.97 18.38 -19.61
C ASP A 147 27.13 18.32 -18.32
N PRO A 148 27.68 17.81 -17.20
CA PRO A 148 26.94 17.68 -15.94
C PRO A 148 26.33 18.99 -15.44
N GLN A 149 26.95 20.13 -15.74
CA GLN A 149 26.45 21.44 -15.32
C GLN A 149 25.15 21.81 -16.04
N ILE A 150 25.04 21.43 -17.31
CA ILE A 150 23.83 21.64 -18.12
C ILE A 150 22.70 20.74 -17.61
N ILE A 151 23.00 19.50 -17.23
CA ILE A 151 22.02 18.57 -16.65
C ILE A 151 21.49 19.12 -15.32
N LEU A 152 22.38 19.66 -14.48
CA LEU A 152 22.01 20.25 -13.21
C LEU A 152 21.12 21.49 -13.41
N GLU A 153 21.48 22.38 -14.33
CA GLU A 153 20.68 23.56 -14.67
C GLU A 153 19.30 23.17 -15.19
N HIS A 154 19.23 22.15 -16.05
CA HIS A 154 17.97 21.60 -16.54
C HIS A 154 17.08 21.09 -15.41
N LEU A 155 17.63 20.28 -14.49
CA LEU A 155 16.91 19.77 -13.32
C LEU A 155 16.40 20.90 -12.42
N GLN A 156 17.22 21.93 -12.18
CA GLN A 156 16.84 23.08 -11.36
C GLN A 156 15.69 23.86 -11.98
N ASN A 157 15.74 24.09 -13.29
CA ASN A 157 14.70 24.79 -14.04
C ASN A 157 13.38 24.00 -14.00
N SER A 158 13.39 22.71 -14.34
CA SER A 158 12.18 21.89 -14.32
C SER A 158 11.61 21.73 -12.89
N TYR A 159 12.48 21.64 -11.87
CA TYR A 159 12.03 21.60 -10.47
C TYR A 159 11.39 22.92 -10.00
N SER A 160 11.88 24.07 -10.49
CA SER A 160 11.33 25.37 -10.13
C SER A 160 9.88 25.53 -10.60
N VAL A 161 9.55 25.01 -11.78
CA VAL A 161 8.19 25.01 -12.36
C VAL A 161 7.23 24.19 -11.50
N ILE A 162 7.62 22.97 -11.13
CA ILE A 162 6.84 22.09 -10.25
C ILE A 162 6.63 22.73 -8.87
N LYS A 163 7.63 23.46 -8.36
CA LYS A 163 7.53 24.16 -7.08
C LYS A 163 6.58 25.37 -7.13
N SER A 164 6.55 26.12 -8.23
CA SER A 164 5.62 27.25 -8.40
C SER A 164 4.17 26.81 -8.48
N GLU A 165 3.87 25.71 -9.19
CA GLU A 165 2.51 25.16 -9.28
C GLU A 165 1.99 24.67 -7.91
N ASN A 166 2.88 24.14 -7.07
CA ASN A 166 2.53 23.72 -5.71
C ASN A 166 2.16 24.91 -4.80
N LYS A 167 2.71 26.10 -5.07
CA LYS A 167 2.40 27.33 -4.32
C LYS A 167 1.05 27.91 -4.70
N GLU A 168 0.70 27.92 -5.99
CA GLU A 168 -0.58 28.46 -6.45
C GLU A 168 -1.79 27.62 -5.98
N GLN A 169 -1.60 26.31 -5.77
CA GLN A 169 -2.68 25.44 -5.30
C GLN A 169 -2.88 25.46 -3.77
N THR A 170 -1.90 25.91 -3.00
CA THR A 170 -2.05 26.15 -1.55
C THR A 170 -2.77 27.45 -1.20
N ASP A 171 -2.87 28.39 -2.14
CA ASP A 171 -3.52 29.70 -1.95
C ASP A 171 -5.00 29.73 -2.41
N LEU A 172 -5.65 28.57 -2.54
CA LEU A 172 -7.09 28.53 -2.80
C LEU A 172 -7.90 28.83 -1.52
N PRO A 173 -8.93 29.71 -1.58
CA PRO A 173 -9.57 30.35 -0.44
C PRO A 173 -10.65 29.47 0.21
N PHE A 174 -10.28 28.26 0.65
CA PHE A 174 -11.13 27.50 1.57
C PHE A 174 -10.57 27.59 2.98
N SER A 175 -10.57 28.81 3.51
CA SER A 175 -10.63 29.05 4.95
C SER A 175 -11.89 28.40 5.50
N ARG A 176 -11.73 27.16 5.96
CA ARG A 176 -12.72 26.40 6.72
C ARG A 176 -13.21 27.27 7.87
N GLY A 177 -14.48 27.64 7.80
CA GLY A 177 -15.13 28.56 8.72
C GLY A 177 -14.95 28.18 10.19
N GLY A 178 -14.43 29.14 10.96
CA GLY A 178 -14.50 29.18 12.41
C GLY A 178 -15.20 30.47 12.83
N ARG A 179 -16.51 30.37 13.05
CA ARG A 179 -17.35 31.42 13.65
C ARG A 179 -16.89 31.68 15.10
N GLY A 180 -16.72 32.95 15.49
CA GLY A 180 -17.01 33.36 16.86
C GLY A 180 -16.06 34.33 17.56
N ASN A 181 -16.32 35.64 17.36
CA ASN A 181 -16.58 36.61 18.42
C ASN A 181 -15.44 37.00 19.40
N ARG A 182 -14.95 38.24 19.31
CA ARG A 182 -15.36 39.36 20.18
C ARG A 182 -14.64 40.64 19.80
N GLY A 183 -15.42 41.70 19.61
CA GLY A 183 -14.93 43.04 19.43
C GLY A 183 -14.26 43.60 20.69
N SER A 184 -13.20 44.37 20.44
CA SER A 184 -12.62 45.40 21.30
C SER A 184 -11.82 46.26 20.35
N SER A 185 -12.34 47.43 19.95
CA SER A 185 -12.37 48.70 20.69
C SER A 185 -11.21 49.58 20.26
N GLY A 186 -11.55 50.71 19.64
CA GLY A 186 -10.90 52.01 19.83
C GLY A 186 -9.47 52.18 19.31
N GLY A 187 -9.30 53.11 18.38
CA GLY A 187 -8.01 53.60 17.89
C GLY A 187 -8.23 54.31 16.56
N GLU A 188 -8.93 55.45 16.53
CA GLU A 188 -8.31 56.78 16.65
C GLU A 188 -7.11 56.98 15.73
N ASP A 189 -7.41 57.69 14.65
CA ASP A 189 -6.81 58.97 14.30
C ASP A 189 -5.34 58.98 13.83
N ARG A 190 -5.15 59.30 12.55
CA ARG A 190 -4.28 60.41 12.11
C ARG A 190 -4.43 60.65 10.62
N GLY A 191 -5.22 61.67 10.31
CA GLY A 191 -5.18 62.38 9.04
C GLY A 191 -3.86 63.12 8.86
N GLY A 192 -3.57 63.39 7.58
CA GLY A 192 -2.30 63.92 7.10
C GLY A 192 -1.97 65.35 7.50
N GLY A 193 -0.67 65.63 7.38
CA GLY A 193 -0.09 66.94 7.08
C GLY A 193 1.22 66.65 6.35
N THR A 194 1.35 66.97 5.05
CA THR A 194 1.89 68.24 4.50
C THR A 194 3.32 68.52 5.03
N ASN A 195 4.36 68.80 4.24
CA ASN A 195 4.42 69.39 2.91
C ASN A 195 5.75 69.05 2.22
N VAL A 196 5.71 69.29 0.91
CA VAL A 196 6.83 69.39 -0.03
C VAL A 196 7.47 70.79 0.07
N ASP A 197 8.76 70.83 -0.27
CA ASP A 197 9.71 71.95 -0.41
C ASP A 197 10.36 72.53 0.86
#